data_AF-A0A7X6TME5-F1
#
_entry.id   AF-A0A7X6TME5-F1
#
_cell.length_a   1.000
_cell.length_b   1.000
_cell.length_c   1.000
_cell.angle_alpha   90.00
_cell.angle_beta   90.00
_cell.angle_gamma   90.00
#
_symmetry.space_group_name_H-M   'P 1'
#
loop_
_entity.id
_entity.type
_entity.pdbx_description
1 polymer ?
#
loop_
_entity_poly.entity_id
_entity_poly.type
_entity_poly.pdbx_seq_one_letter_code
_entity_poly.pdbx_strand_id
1 'polypeptide(L)'
;MRNYFIIGLIVSLLLVIALCRLLFILLRINWNHNNTKLFTYLFPVAVSVLIAWTAITQLYPRFLDIVHLANGQYELVEVELTEADIKFNHIEIDGISYYHMPLVYSWPTGEKLQILSSPNMNYIIGFTAVEEIAEDIAAPFATP
;
A
#
# COMPACT_ATOMS: atom_id res chain seq x y z
N MET A 1 2.90 -12.90 -0.16
CA MET A 1 3.14 -11.49 0.23
C MET A 1 3.28 -10.60 -1.00
N ARG A 2 4.28 -10.82 -1.89
CA ARG A 2 4.39 -10.16 -3.22
C ARG A 2 3.10 -10.18 -4.07
N ASN A 3 2.33 -11.27 -4.00
CA ASN A 3 1.11 -11.42 -4.79
C ASN A 3 0.04 -10.36 -4.45
N TYR A 4 -0.08 -9.94 -3.19
CA TYR A 4 -1.07 -8.93 -2.79
C TYR A 4 -0.76 -7.57 -3.41
N PHE A 5 0.52 -7.18 -3.36
CA PHE A 5 1.03 -6.00 -4.05
C PHE A 5 0.77 -6.06 -5.58
N ILE A 6 1.06 -7.20 -6.23
CA ILE A 6 0.82 -7.39 -7.66
C ILE A 6 -0.67 -7.26 -8.00
N ILE A 7 -1.56 -7.83 -7.18
CA ILE A 7 -3.01 -7.71 -7.36
C ILE A 7 -3.41 -6.23 -7.26
N GLY A 8 -2.93 -5.51 -6.23
CA GLY A 8 -3.18 -4.08 -6.08
C GLY A 8 -2.74 -3.29 -7.31
N LEU A 9 -1.53 -3.53 -7.80
CA LEU A 9 -0.98 -2.90 -9.00
C LEU A 9 -1.87 -3.15 -10.24
N ILE A 10 -2.22 -4.42 -10.50
CA ILE A 10 -3.06 -4.82 -11.63
C ILE A 10 -4.42 -4.13 -11.55
N VAL A 11 -5.05 -4.12 -10.37
CA VAL A 11 -6.35 -3.46 -10.16
C VAL A 11 -6.27 -1.96 -10.43
N SER A 12 -5.24 -1.26 -9.93
CA SER A 12 -5.05 0.17 -10.24
C SER A 12 -4.80 0.42 -11.73
N LEU A 13 -4.03 -0.45 -12.39
CA LEU A 13 -3.77 -0.33 -13.81
C LEU A 13 -5.04 -0.53 -14.64
N LEU A 14 -5.82 -1.57 -14.34
CA LEU A 14 -7.11 -1.84 -14.99
C LEU A 14 -8.10 -0.69 -14.79
N LEU A 15 -8.14 -0.10 -13.59
CA LEU A 15 -8.98 1.07 -13.31
C LEU A 15 -8.59 2.26 -14.20
N VAL A 16 -7.31 2.60 -14.27
CA VAL A 16 -6.82 3.69 -15.13
C VAL A 16 -7.13 3.41 -16.61
N ILE A 17 -6.92 2.17 -17.09
CA ILE A 17 -7.27 1.78 -18.46
C ILE A 17 -8.78 1.93 -18.72
N ALA A 18 -9.63 1.51 -17.79
CA ALA A 18 -11.07 1.64 -17.90
C ALA A 18 -11.50 3.12 -17.96
N LEU A 19 -10.91 3.98 -17.12
CA LEU A 19 -11.16 5.41 -17.14
C LEU A 19 -10.68 6.06 -18.44
N CYS A 20 -9.52 5.67 -18.98
CA CYS A 20 -9.05 6.13 -20.28
C CYS A 20 -10.01 5.72 -21.41
N ARG A 21 -10.47 4.46 -21.42
CA ARG A 21 -11.47 3.97 -22.38
C ARG A 21 -12.76 4.80 -22.30
N LEU A 22 -13.23 5.07 -21.10
CA LEU A 22 -14.40 5.90 -20.85
C LEU A 22 -14.19 7.34 -21.36
N LEU A 23 -13.02 7.93 -21.10
CA LEU A 23 -12.65 9.25 -21.62
C LEU A 23 -12.70 9.31 -23.14
N PHE A 24 -12.15 8.31 -23.85
CA PHE A 24 -12.20 8.26 -25.31
C PHE A 24 -13.62 8.16 -25.85
N ILE A 25 -14.49 7.39 -25.20
CA ILE A 25 -15.92 7.29 -25.58
C ILE A 25 -16.59 8.65 -25.43
N LEU A 26 -16.38 9.34 -24.31
CA LEU A 26 -16.98 10.64 -24.04
C LEU A 26 -16.47 11.72 -24.99
N LEU A 27 -15.16 11.75 -25.27
CA LEU A 27 -14.57 12.65 -26.24
C LEU A 27 -15.17 12.43 -27.63
N ARG A 28 -15.38 11.17 -28.04
CA ARG A 28 -16.01 10.84 -29.33
C ARG A 28 -17.46 11.33 -29.40
N ILE A 29 -18.23 11.16 -28.33
CA ILE A 29 -19.62 11.66 -28.25
C ILE A 29 -19.64 13.18 -28.36
N ASN A 30 -18.71 13.84 -27.66
CA ASN A 30 -18.62 15.29 -27.66
C ASN A 30 -18.20 15.84 -29.03
N TRP A 31 -17.23 15.18 -29.68
CA TRP A 31 -16.77 15.52 -31.03
C TRP A 31 -17.89 15.41 -32.06
N ASN A 32 -18.75 14.39 -31.95
CA ASN A 32 -19.89 14.23 -32.83
C ASN A 32 -21.01 15.27 -32.61
N HIS A 33 -20.79 16.28 -31.76
CA HIS A 33 -21.76 17.31 -31.37
C HIS A 33 -23.09 16.72 -30.87
N ASN A 34 -23.08 15.45 -30.45
CA ASN A 34 -24.27 14.72 -30.01
C ASN A 34 -24.63 15.06 -28.55
N ASN A 35 -23.85 15.95 -27.92
CA ASN A 35 -24.07 16.47 -26.58
C ASN A 35 -24.92 17.74 -26.64
N THR A 36 -26.14 17.66 -26.12
CA THR A 36 -27.08 18.79 -26.07
C THR A 36 -27.07 19.55 -24.74
N LYS A 37 -26.36 19.05 -23.72
CA LYS A 37 -26.32 19.64 -22.37
C LYS A 37 -24.90 20.05 -21.98
N LEU A 38 -24.78 21.25 -21.40
CA LEU A 38 -23.51 21.87 -20.99
C LEU A 38 -22.74 21.03 -19.95
N PHE A 39 -23.44 20.37 -19.02
CA PHE A 39 -22.80 19.50 -18.03
C PHE A 39 -22.13 18.26 -18.65
N THR A 40 -22.73 17.69 -19.70
CA THR A 40 -22.16 16.52 -20.38
C THR A 40 -20.90 16.87 -21.18
N TYR A 41 -20.76 18.14 -21.58
CA TYR A 41 -19.55 18.65 -22.23
C TYR A 41 -18.34 18.71 -21.28
N LEU A 42 -18.58 18.96 -19.98
CA LEU A 42 -17.51 19.05 -18.96
C LEU A 42 -17.08 17.67 -18.42
N PHE A 43 -17.86 16.63 -18.66
CA PHE A 43 -17.64 15.29 -18.12
C PHE A 43 -16.28 14.66 -18.52
N PRO A 44 -15.78 14.81 -19.78
CA PRO A 44 -14.42 14.40 -20.13
C PRO A 44 -13.32 15.05 -19.26
N VAL A 45 -13.51 16.32 -18.88
CA VAL A 45 -12.56 17.02 -18.01
C VAL A 45 -12.56 16.40 -16.62
N ALA A 46 -13.74 16.17 -16.03
CA ALA A 46 -13.84 15.51 -14.73
C ALA A 46 -13.19 14.12 -14.73
N VAL A 47 -13.38 13.33 -15.80
CA VAL A 47 -12.74 12.02 -15.94
C VAL A 47 -11.22 12.14 -16.08
N SER A 48 -10.71 13.14 -16.81
CA SER A 48 -9.26 13.37 -16.92
C SER A 48 -8.63 13.71 -15.56
N VAL A 49 -9.30 14.52 -14.74
CA VAL A 49 -8.86 14.83 -13.37
C VAL A 49 -8.87 13.57 -12.51
N LEU A 50 -9.89 12.73 -12.62
CA LEU A 50 -9.97 11.45 -11.91
C LEU A 50 -8.85 10.48 -12.33
N ILE A 51 -8.52 10.43 -13.62
CA ILE A 51 -7.37 9.66 -14.13
C ILE A 51 -6.08 10.17 -13.51
N ALA A 52 -5.85 11.48 -13.54
CA ALA A 52 -4.63 12.07 -12.98
C ALA A 52 -4.53 11.78 -11.46
N TRP A 53 -5.62 11.97 -10.73
CA TRP A 53 -5.70 11.69 -9.30
C TRP A 53 -5.37 10.22 -8.98
N THR A 54 -6.03 9.28 -9.65
CA THR A 54 -5.81 7.84 -9.44
C THR A 54 -4.42 7.39 -9.87
N ALA A 55 -3.88 7.98 -10.94
CA ALA A 55 -2.53 7.71 -11.39
C ALA A 55 -1.48 8.17 -10.36
N ILE A 56 -1.61 9.38 -9.83
CA ILE A 56 -0.66 9.95 -8.87
C ILE A 56 -0.76 9.27 -7.50
N THR A 57 -1.97 9.03 -7.01
CA THR A 57 -2.18 8.51 -5.64
C THR A 57 -2.09 6.99 -5.52
N GLN A 58 -2.25 6.24 -6.61
CA GLN A 58 -2.26 4.77 -6.56
C GLN A 58 -1.29 4.14 -7.55
N LEU A 59 -1.41 4.44 -8.84
CA LEU A 59 -0.66 3.70 -9.86
C LEU A 59 0.84 3.99 -9.82
N TYR A 60 1.21 5.27 -9.77
CA TYR A 60 2.59 5.74 -9.76
C TYR A 60 3.38 5.24 -8.54
N PRO A 61 2.93 5.44 -7.29
CA PRO A 61 3.67 4.94 -6.12
C PRO A 61 3.77 3.41 -6.12
N ARG A 62 2.72 2.69 -6.53
CA ARG A 62 2.79 1.24 -6.71
C ARG A 62 3.79 0.83 -7.79
N PHE A 63 3.93 1.61 -8.86
CA PHE A 63 4.90 1.33 -9.91
C PHE A 63 6.34 1.51 -9.43
N LEU A 64 6.62 2.56 -8.64
CA LEU A 64 7.93 2.75 -8.01
C LEU A 64 8.27 1.63 -7.02
N ASP A 65 7.28 1.20 -6.24
CA ASP A 65 7.45 0.08 -5.30
C ASP A 65 7.83 -1.23 -6.00
N ILE A 66 7.51 -1.43 -7.29
CA ILE A 66 7.98 -2.61 -8.05
C ILE A 66 9.51 -2.61 -8.13
N VAL A 67 10.12 -1.45 -8.38
CA VAL A 67 11.57 -1.30 -8.52
C VAL A 67 12.25 -1.59 -7.18
N HIS A 68 11.71 -1.06 -6.09
CA HIS A 68 12.20 -1.34 -4.74
C HIS A 68 12.09 -2.82 -4.39
N LEU A 69 10.96 -3.45 -4.71
CA LEU A 69 10.72 -4.88 -4.51
C LEU A 69 11.66 -5.77 -5.35
N ALA A 70 11.97 -5.36 -6.58
CA ALA A 70 12.91 -6.07 -7.45
C ALA A 70 14.36 -5.95 -6.95
N ASN A 71 14.72 -4.79 -6.38
CA ASN A 71 16.05 -4.53 -5.82
C ASN A 71 16.21 -5.02 -4.37
N GLY A 72 15.15 -5.55 -3.74
CA GLY A 72 15.17 -5.98 -2.35
C GLY A 72 15.36 -4.82 -1.35
N GLN A 73 15.01 -3.60 -1.75
CA GLN A 73 15.07 -2.42 -0.90
C GLN A 73 13.75 -2.30 -0.12
N TYR A 74 13.81 -2.60 1.17
CA TYR A 74 12.66 -2.54 2.07
C TYR A 74 12.93 -1.58 3.20
N GLU A 75 11.87 -0.97 3.70
CA GLU A 75 11.91 -0.21 4.93
C GLU A 75 11.64 -1.16 6.10
N LEU A 76 12.45 -1.06 7.14
CA LEU A 76 12.37 -1.87 8.36
C LEU A 76 11.89 -0.97 9.48
N VAL A 77 10.76 -1.32 10.09
CA VAL A 77 10.21 -0.58 11.22
C VAL A 77 9.99 -1.52 12.38
N GLU A 78 10.60 -1.20 13.52
CA GLU A 78 10.39 -1.90 14.79
C GLU A 78 9.18 -1.33 15.50
N VAL A 79 8.20 -2.18 15.78
CA VAL A 79 6.91 -1.78 16.37
C VAL A 79 6.41 -2.84 17.34
N GLU A 80 5.81 -2.40 18.43
CA GLU A 80 5.07 -3.27 19.35
C GLU A 80 3.60 -3.22 18.95
N LEU A 81 3.05 -4.35 18.48
CA LEU A 81 1.66 -4.39 18.03
C LEU A 81 0.69 -4.63 19.19
N THR A 82 -0.34 -3.78 19.27
CA THR A 82 -1.51 -3.99 20.12
C THR A 82 -2.68 -4.51 19.28
N GLU A 83 -3.62 -5.26 19.89
CA GLU A 83 -4.84 -5.73 19.21
C GLU A 83 -5.68 -4.59 18.59
N ALA A 84 -5.60 -3.38 19.15
CA ALA A 84 -6.32 -2.21 18.65
C ALA A 84 -5.80 -1.69 17.28
N ASP A 85 -4.52 -1.94 17.01
CA ASP A 85 -3.79 -1.44 15.83
C ASP A 85 -4.10 -2.30 14.59
N ILE A 86 -4.50 -3.55 14.81
CA ILE A 86 -4.79 -4.52 13.76
C ILE A 86 -6.19 -4.25 13.20
N LYS A 87 -6.26 -3.78 11.95
CA LYS A 87 -7.51 -3.74 11.17
C LYS A 87 -7.55 -4.92 10.20
N PHE A 88 -8.68 -5.07 9.53
CA PHE A 88 -8.92 -6.20 8.65
C PHE A 88 -7.90 -6.30 7.49
N ASN A 89 -7.51 -5.17 6.90
CA ASN A 89 -6.66 -5.10 5.71
C ASN A 89 -5.42 -4.20 5.87
N HIS A 90 -5.21 -3.64 7.06
CA HIS A 90 -4.05 -2.82 7.38
C HIS A 90 -3.80 -2.83 8.89
N ILE A 91 -2.58 -2.49 9.28
CA ILE A 91 -2.23 -2.19 10.65
C ILE A 91 -1.95 -0.69 10.71
N GLU A 92 -2.44 -0.02 11.75
CA GLU A 92 -2.20 1.40 11.98
C GLU A 92 -1.20 1.57 13.12
N ILE A 93 -0.02 2.11 12.82
CA ILE A 93 1.06 2.29 13.80
C ILE A 93 1.55 3.73 13.70
N ASP A 94 1.53 4.47 14.81
CA ASP A 94 1.91 5.89 14.86
C ASP A 94 1.22 6.76 13.79
N GLY A 95 -0.03 6.41 13.45
CA GLY A 95 -0.83 7.09 12.42
C GLY A 95 -0.46 6.74 10.97
N ILE A 96 0.45 5.78 10.77
CA ILE A 96 0.82 5.25 9.45
C ILE A 96 0.09 3.92 9.21
N SER A 97 -0.57 3.81 8.06
CA SER A 97 -1.27 2.58 7.66
C SER A 97 -0.35 1.67 6.85
N TYR A 98 -0.12 0.45 7.36
CA TYR A 98 0.64 -0.61 6.70
C TYR A 98 -0.31 -1.67 6.14
N TYR A 99 -0.32 -1.88 4.83
CA TYR A 99 -1.31 -2.73 4.18
C TYR A 99 -0.87 -4.19 4.11
N HIS A 100 -1.78 -5.10 4.44
CA HIS A 100 -1.57 -6.54 4.34
C HIS A 100 -2.79 -7.25 3.76
N MET A 101 -2.58 -8.49 3.30
CA MET A 101 -3.70 -9.31 2.83
C MET A 101 -4.56 -9.72 4.03
N PRO A 102 -5.89 -9.53 3.99
CA PRO A 102 -6.77 -9.98 5.07
C PRO A 102 -6.70 -11.49 5.25
N LEU A 103 -6.89 -11.96 6.48
CA LEU A 103 -7.01 -13.39 6.85
C LEU A 103 -5.78 -14.27 6.60
N VAL A 104 -4.65 -13.70 6.18
CA VAL A 104 -3.40 -14.45 5.93
C VAL A 104 -2.49 -14.46 7.17
N TYR A 105 -2.66 -13.48 8.06
CA TYR A 105 -1.76 -13.23 9.17
C TYR A 105 -2.46 -13.43 10.51
N SER A 106 -1.81 -14.18 11.40
CA SER A 106 -2.00 -14.10 12.85
C SER A 106 -0.87 -13.24 13.40
N TRP A 107 -1.17 -11.99 13.70
CA TRP A 107 -0.19 -11.06 14.25
C TRP A 107 0.11 -11.43 15.71
N PRO A 108 1.37 -11.67 16.10
CA PRO A 108 1.71 -11.74 17.51
C PRO A 108 1.48 -10.36 18.13
N THR A 109 0.80 -10.32 19.27
CA THR A 109 0.49 -9.08 19.99
C THR A 109 1.30 -9.03 21.28
N GLY A 110 1.79 -7.84 21.64
CA GLY A 110 2.60 -7.64 22.86
C GLY A 110 4.09 -8.02 22.74
N GLU A 111 4.58 -8.35 21.54
CA GLU A 111 6.01 -8.56 21.27
C GLU A 111 6.54 -7.51 20.30
N LYS A 112 7.84 -7.19 20.38
CA LYS A 112 8.52 -6.31 19.42
C LYS A 112 8.66 -7.01 18.08
N LEU A 113 8.10 -6.41 17.04
CA LEU A 113 8.08 -6.94 15.68
C LEU A 113 8.82 -6.01 14.74
N GLN A 114 9.69 -6.57 13.91
CA GLN A 114 10.24 -5.87 12.76
C GLN A 114 9.33 -6.11 11.56
N ILE A 115 8.67 -5.05 11.07
CA ILE A 115 7.88 -5.07 9.85
C ILE A 115 8.76 -4.63 8.68
N LEU A 116 8.78 -5.45 7.63
CA LEU A 116 9.37 -5.09 6.34
C LEU A 116 8.27 -4.54 5.43
N SER A 117 8.35 -3.25 5.08
CA SER A 117 7.36 -2.58 4.24
C SER A 117 7.95 -2.02 2.93
N SER A 118 7.08 -1.79 1.94
CA SER A 118 7.42 -1.01 0.74
C SER A 118 7.45 0.49 1.07
N PRO A 119 8.40 1.26 0.51
CA PRO A 119 8.67 2.63 0.95
C PRO A 119 7.60 3.66 0.53
N ASN A 120 6.85 3.44 -0.55
CA ASN A 120 5.85 4.43 -0.99
C ASN A 120 4.43 4.09 -0.51
N MET A 121 4.04 2.82 -0.58
CA MET A 121 2.68 2.39 -0.27
C MET A 121 2.55 1.58 1.03
N ASN A 122 3.65 1.39 1.77
CA ASN A 122 3.67 0.67 3.06
C ASN A 122 3.06 -0.74 2.99
N TYR A 123 3.28 -1.47 1.89
CA TYR A 123 2.84 -2.86 1.80
C TYR A 123 3.73 -3.74 2.66
N ILE A 124 3.14 -4.55 3.55
CA ILE A 124 3.88 -5.50 4.36
C ILE A 124 4.35 -6.68 3.51
N ILE A 125 5.67 -6.85 3.42
CA ILE A 125 6.34 -7.87 2.62
C ILE A 125 6.80 -9.04 3.49
N GLY A 126 7.05 -8.78 4.78
CA GLY A 126 7.41 -9.77 5.79
C GLY A 126 7.38 -9.15 7.18
N PHE A 127 7.42 -9.99 8.21
CA PHE A 127 7.64 -9.57 9.58
C PHE A 127 8.51 -10.60 10.28
N THR A 128 9.32 -10.15 11.24
CA THR A 128 10.15 -11.00 12.09
C THR A 128 9.92 -10.60 13.54
N ALA A 129 9.58 -11.58 14.39
CA ALA A 129 9.53 -11.37 15.82
C ALA A 129 10.98 -11.19 16.31
N VAL A 130 11.24 -10.08 16.99
CA VAL A 130 12.54 -9.86 17.62
C VAL A 130 12.41 -10.46 19.02
N GLU A 131 12.92 -11.68 19.20
CA GLU A 131 13.17 -12.18 20.55
C GLU A 131 14.22 -11.24 21.17
N GLU A 132 13.81 -10.50 22.19
CA GLU A 132 14.73 -9.80 23.07
C GLU A 132 15.60 -10.87 23.74
N ILE A 133 16.81 -11.08 23.21
CA ILE A 133 17.82 -11.87 23.91
C ILE A 133 18.12 -11.05 25.16
N ALA A 134 17.46 -11.40 26.26
CA ALA A 134 17.85 -10.98 27.59
C ALA A 134 19.30 -11.44 27.76
N GLU A 135 20.23 -10.51 27.52
CA GLU A 135 21.62 -10.67 27.85
C GLU A 135 21.67 -10.73 29.38
N ASP A 136 21.53 -11.95 29.91
CA ASP A 136 21.90 -12.30 31.28
C ASP A 136 23.41 -12.04 31.37
N ILE A 137 23.76 -10.78 31.64
CA ILE A 137 25.09 -10.38 32.06
C ILE A 137 25.27 -11.05 33.42
N ALA A 138 25.67 -12.31 33.38
CA ALA A 138 26.16 -13.06 34.51
C ALA A 138 27.22 -12.18 35.19
N ALA A 139 26.85 -11.61 36.34
CA ALA A 139 27.78 -10.91 37.20
C ALA A 139 29.00 -11.81 37.41
N PRO A 140 30.22 -11.36 37.12
CA PRO A 140 31.39 -12.19 37.35
C PRO A 140 31.48 -12.42 38.86
N PHE A 141 31.36 -13.70 39.22
CA PHE A 141 31.61 -14.28 40.52
C PHE A 141 32.59 -13.46 41.38
N ALA A 142 32.06 -12.75 42.37
CA ALA A 142 32.85 -12.36 43.53
C ALA A 142 32.93 -13.59 44.45
N THR A 143 34.04 -14.32 44.38
CA THR A 143 34.43 -15.35 45.34
C THR A 143 35.40 -14.75 46.39
N PRO A 144 35.53 -15.41 47.56
CA PRO A 144 35.36 -14.83 48.90
C PRO A 144 36.51 -13.98 49.45
#